data_AF-A0A962ZBT5-F1
#
_entry.id   AF-A0A962ZBT5-F1
#
_cell.length_a   1.000
_cell.length_b   1.000
_cell.length_c   1.000
_cell.angle_alpha   90.00
_cell.angle_beta   90.00
_cell.angle_gamma   90.00
#
_symmetry.space_group_name_H-M   'P 1'
#
loop_
_entity.id
_entity.type
_entity.pdbx_description
1 polymer ?
#
loop_
_entity_poly.entity_id
_entity_poly.type
_entity_poly.pdbx_seq_one_letter_code
_entity_poly.pdbx_strand_id
1 'polypeptide(L)' 'IRAAQCHDTYSAGKAATSNNAQIITMGARVIGPELAKDIADAFLSASFDPDGRSAGNVQAIDAVDAKYNRA' A
#
# COMPACT_ATOMS: atom_id res chain seq x y z
N ILE A 1 -0.36 -11.01 -2.04
CA ILE A 1 -0.16 -9.67 -2.67
C ILE A 1 -1.13 -8.67 -2.04
N ARG A 2 -0.71 -7.43 -1.79
CA ARG A 2 -1.57 -6.36 -1.23
C ARG A 2 -1.63 -5.18 -2.19
N ALA A 3 -2.85 -4.76 -2.53
CA ALA A 3 -3.11 -3.60 -3.36
C ALA A 3 -3.98 -2.60 -2.57
N ALA A 4 -3.64 -1.30 -2.64
CA ALA A 4 -4.36 -0.24 -1.94
C ALA A 4 -4.88 0.81 -2.93
N GLN A 5 -6.16 1.19 -2.80
CA GLN A 5 -6.69 2.31 -3.55
C GLN A 5 -6.29 3.62 -2.86
N CYS A 6 -5.62 4.50 -3.59
CA CYS A 6 -5.10 5.76 -3.05
C CYS A 6 -5.56 6.93 -3.92
N HIS A 7 -6.27 7.89 -3.34
CA HIS A 7 -6.71 9.13 -4.01
C HIS A 7 -6.12 10.40 -3.36
N ASP A 8 -5.14 10.22 -2.49
CA ASP A 8 -4.41 11.27 -1.78
C ASP A 8 -3.00 10.77 -1.38
N THR A 9 -2.09 11.70 -1.12
CA THR A 9 -0.67 11.41 -0.81
C THR A 9 -0.47 10.75 0.55
N TYR A 10 -1.35 11.01 1.52
CA TYR A 10 -1.29 10.38 2.84
C TYR A 10 -1.56 8.88 2.72
N SER A 11 -2.67 8.51 2.08
CA SER A 11 -3.05 7.13 1.83
C SER A 11 -1.97 6.37 1.05
N ALA A 12 -1.35 7.00 0.05
CA ALA A 12 -0.22 6.43 -0.68
C ALA A 12 0.99 6.13 0.21
N GLY A 13 1.44 7.10 1.01
CA GLY A 13 2.54 6.88 1.95
C GLY A 13 2.20 5.81 3.00
N LYS A 14 0.96 5.76 3.48
CA LYS A 14 0.51 4.72 4.43
C LYS A 14 0.38 3.34 3.77
N ALA A 15 0.03 3.25 2.49
CA ALA A 15 0.01 1.99 1.76
C ALA A 15 1.38 1.31 1.77
N ALA A 16 2.46 2.08 1.54
CA ALA A 16 3.82 1.57 1.68
C ALA A 16 4.20 1.32 3.14
N THR A 17 4.16 2.35 4.00
CA THR A 17 4.73 2.30 5.37
C THR A 17 3.97 1.45 6.37
N SER A 18 2.66 1.27 6.21
CA SER A 18 1.84 0.51 7.16
C SER A 18 1.33 -0.80 6.61
N ASN A 19 1.03 -0.87 5.32
CA ASN A 19 0.42 -2.07 4.74
C ASN A 19 1.43 -2.92 3.98
N ASN A 20 2.68 -2.46 3.81
CA ASN A 20 3.67 -3.09 2.94
C ASN A 20 3.05 -3.45 1.58
N ALA A 21 2.27 -2.52 1.01
CA ALA A 21 1.55 -2.74 -0.25
C ALA A 21 2.54 -2.71 -1.41
N GLN A 22 2.43 -3.68 -2.32
CA GLN A 22 3.26 -3.75 -3.52
C GLN A 22 2.66 -2.96 -4.68
N ILE A 23 1.36 -2.67 -4.61
CA ILE A 23 0.57 -2.07 -5.68
C ILE A 23 -0.31 -0.98 -5.09
N ILE A 24 -0.37 0.17 -5.75
CA ILE A 24 -1.44 1.16 -5.56
C ILE A 24 -2.37 1.19 -6.77
N THR A 25 -3.63 1.51 -6.54
CA THR A 25 -4.62 1.74 -7.60
C THR A 25 -5.20 3.13 -7.49
N MET A 26 -5.50 3.73 -8.64
CA MET A 26 -6.01 5.09 -8.78
C MET A 26 -7.17 5.13 -9.77
N GLY A 27 -8.09 6.07 -9.57
CA GLY A 27 -9.27 6.22 -10.42
C GLY A 27 -9.11 7.38 -11.39
N ALA A 28 -8.90 7.10 -12.69
CA ALA A 28 -8.69 8.13 -13.71
C ALA A 28 -9.87 9.11 -13.90
N ARG A 29 -11.09 8.71 -13.47
CA ARG A 29 -12.30 9.56 -13.47
C ARG A 29 -12.57 10.22 -12.12
N VAL A 30 -11.76 9.93 -11.10
CA VAL A 30 -11.97 10.38 -9.71
C VAL A 30 -10.95 11.45 -9.33
N ILE A 31 -9.69 11.30 -9.76
CA ILE A 31 -8.61 12.25 -9.48
C ILE A 31 -8.00 12.79 -10.78
N GLY A 32 -7.46 14.01 -10.71
CA GLY A 32 -6.73 14.63 -11.82
C GLY A 32 -5.32 14.04 -12.01
N PRO A 33 -4.73 14.21 -13.20
CA PRO A 33 -3.43 13.61 -13.54
C PRO A 33 -2.26 14.16 -12.72
N GLU A 34 -2.26 15.44 -12.35
CA GLU A 34 -1.18 16.01 -11.53
C GLU A 34 -1.21 15.45 -10.10
N LEU A 35 -2.38 15.37 -9.48
CA LEU A 35 -2.52 14.71 -8.18
C LEU A 35 -2.13 13.22 -8.25
N ALA A 36 -2.45 12.52 -9.35
CA ALA A 36 -2.05 11.14 -9.54
C ALA A 36 -0.51 10.95 -9.58
N LYS A 37 0.24 11.92 -10.12
CA LYS A 37 1.71 11.92 -10.07
C LYS A 37 2.21 12.10 -8.64
N ASP A 38 1.67 13.07 -7.90
CA ASP A 38 2.04 13.31 -6.51
C ASP A 38 1.77 12.07 -5.62
N ILE A 39 0.65 11.37 -5.86
CA ILE A 39 0.30 10.12 -5.17
C ILE A 39 1.32 9.03 -5.51
N ALA A 40 1.69 8.89 -6.79
CA ALA A 40 2.69 7.91 -7.22
C ALA A 40 4.06 8.19 -6.57
N ASP A 41 4.51 9.45 -6.56
CA ASP A 41 5.77 9.86 -5.94
C ASP A 41 5.76 9.63 -4.42
N ALA A 42 4.66 9.93 -3.74
CA ALA A 42 4.49 9.68 -2.32
C ALA A 42 4.55 8.18 -1.97
N PHE A 43 4.01 7.30 -2.82
CA PHE A 43 4.10 5.85 -2.64
C PHE A 43 5.53 5.33 -2.90
N LEU A 44 6.15 5.76 -3.99
CA LEU A 44 7.48 5.28 -4.42
C LEU A 44 8.62 5.77 -3.51
N SER A 45 8.45 6.91 -2.85
CA SER A 45 9.44 7.45 -1.91
C SER A 45 9.36 6.85 -0.50
N ALA A 46 8.28 6.10 -0.21
CA ALA A 46 8.05 5.51 1.10
C ALA A 46 8.44 4.02 1.13
N SER A 47 9.08 3.59 2.22
CA SER A 47 9.46 2.20 2.44
C SER A 47 8.82 1.63 3.70
N PHE A 48 8.45 0.35 3.64
CA PHE A 48 7.98 -0.38 4.81
C PHE A 48 9.14 -0.71 5.76
N ASP A 49 8.89 -0.58 7.07
CA ASP A 49 9.81 -0.99 8.13
C ASP A 49 9.34 -2.34 8.72
N PRO A 50 10.07 -3.45 8.50
CA PRO A 50 9.73 -4.77 9.03
C PRO A 50 9.74 -4.87 10.56
N ASP A 51 10.45 -3.98 11.25
CA ASP A 51 10.52 -3.93 12.71
C ASP A 51 9.57 -2.84 13.28
N GLY A 52 8.83 -2.16 12.40
CA GLY A 52 7.91 -1.10 12.74
C GLY A 52 6.60 -1.58 13.37
N ARG A 53 5.85 -0.64 13.95
CA ARG A 53 4.57 -0.92 14.65
C ARG A 53 3.50 -1.58 13.78
N SER A 54 3.61 -1.46 12.46
CA SER A 54 2.66 -2.05 11.52
C SER A 54 3.01 -3.50 11.11
N ALA A 55 4.19 -4.01 11.47
CA ALA A 55 4.64 -5.35 11.10
C ALA A 55 3.71 -6.47 11.56
N GLY A 56 3.19 -6.38 12.80
CA GLY A 56 2.24 -7.37 13.31
C GLY A 56 0.96 -7.48 12.47
N ASN A 57 0.47 -6.37 11.93
CA ASN A 57 -0.73 -6.38 11.07
C ASN A 57 -0.43 -7.02 9.72
N VAL A 58 0.73 -6.72 9.13
CA VAL A 58 1.17 -7.33 7.86
C VAL A 58 1.34 -8.85 8.03
N GLN A 59 1.99 -9.29 9.11
CA GLN A 59 2.16 -10.71 9.44
C GLN A 59 0.82 -11.42 9.61
N ALA A 60 -0.18 -10.78 10.23
CA ALA A 60 -1.51 -11.35 10.36
C ALA A 60 -2.18 -11.58 8.99
N ILE A 61 -2.01 -10.65 8.04
CA ILE A 61 -2.51 -10.81 6.67
C ILE A 61 -1.75 -11.93 5.94
N ASP A 62 -0.43 -11.99 6.08
CA ASP A 62 0.39 -13.05 5.47
C ASP A 62 0.00 -14.45 6.01
N ALA A 63 -0.33 -14.55 7.30
CA ALA A 63 -0.83 -15.80 7.89
C ALA A 63 -2.18 -16.24 7.31
N VAL A 64 -3.07 -15.29 6.99
CA VAL A 64 -4.32 -15.57 6.28
C VAL A 64 -4.03 -16.03 4.85
N ASP A 65 -3.12 -15.35 4.14
CA ASP A 65 -2.70 -15.72 2.78
C ASP A 65 -2.17 -17.16 2.75
N ALA A 66 -1.24 -17.50 3.65
CA ALA A 66 -0.66 -18.84 3.78
C ALA A 66 -1.70 -19.92 4.14
N LYS A 67 -2.77 -19.57 4.85
CA LYS A 67 -3.85 -20.52 5.18
C LYS A 67 -4.62 -20.96 3.94
N TYR A 68 -4.90 -20.05 3.01
CA TYR A 68 -5.78 -20.29 1.86
C TYR A 68 -5.03 -20.56 0.55
N ASN A 69 -3.77 -20.12 0.44
CA ASN A 69 -2.91 -20.34 -0.71
C ASN A 69 -1.79 -21.35 -0.39
N ARG A 70 -2.15 -22.49 0.22
CA ARG A 70 -1.20 -23.60 0.40
C ARG A 70 -0.91 -24.22 -0.96
N ALA A 71 0.28 -23.93 -1.49
CA ALA A 71 0.92 -24.75 -2.52
C ALA A 71 1.31 -26.11 -1.91
#